data_AF-A0A1S2Y208-F1
#
_entry.id   AF-A0A1S2Y208-F1
#
_cell.length_a   1.000
_cell.length_b   1.000
_cell.length_c   1.000
_cell.angle_alpha   90.00
_cell.angle_beta   90.00
_cell.angle_gamma   90.00
#
_symmetry.space_group_name_H-M   'P 1'
#
loop_
_entity.id
_entity.type
_entity.pdbx_description
1 polymer ?
#
loop_
_entity_poly.entity_id
_entity_poly.type
_entity_poly.pdbx_seq_one_letter_code
_entity_poly.pdbx_strand_id
1 'polypeptide(L)'
;MANIYPFNKTCTHLSLGVCPCPKSKTHTYHIGRRWWGYSTNLMLYDDPWKIKKVLQESDLDDTLLLPKDLAEELVLPVLGAGADLEEGALVRICDFDTNSMHVLIIKRLVSSGHYAFSDNWVQDFVRRRGLKEGDEIGFHWDPYNEHFDFSVLFRTIRM
;
A
#
# COMPACT_ATOMS: atom_id res chain seq x y z
N MET A 1 9.82 -2.96 23.44
CA MET A 1 10.43 -4.29 23.19
C MET A 1 10.28 -4.55 21.70
N ALA A 2 11.38 -4.49 20.96
CA ALA A 2 11.38 -4.71 19.51
C ALA A 2 11.29 -6.21 19.24
N ASN A 3 10.23 -6.65 18.55
CA ASN A 3 10.11 -8.03 18.12
C ASN A 3 10.55 -8.16 16.66
N ILE A 4 11.58 -8.98 16.52
CA ILE A 4 12.23 -9.44 15.30
C ILE A 4 11.24 -10.36 14.56
N TYR A 5 10.95 -10.07 13.29
CA TYR A 5 10.31 -11.03 12.41
C TYR A 5 11.31 -12.16 12.08
N PRO A 6 10.96 -13.45 12.28
CA PRO A 6 11.84 -14.54 11.87
C PRO A 6 11.65 -14.79 10.38
N PHE A 7 12.61 -14.38 9.55
CA PHE A 7 12.77 -14.93 8.22
C PHE A 7 13.31 -16.36 8.35
N ASN A 8 12.43 -17.33 8.50
CA ASN A 8 12.79 -18.74 8.38
C ASN A 8 13.18 -19.02 6.93
N LYS A 9 14.48 -19.01 6.64
CA LYS A 9 15.05 -19.73 5.49
C LYS A 9 15.77 -20.96 6.02
N THR A 10 15.01 -22.00 6.33
CA THR A 10 15.59 -23.34 6.49
C THR A 10 16.04 -23.84 5.12
N CYS A 11 17.34 -23.76 4.85
CA CYS A 11 17.97 -24.45 3.73
C CYS A 11 18.11 -25.93 4.10
N THR A 12 17.33 -26.81 3.48
CA THR A 12 17.27 -28.24 3.77
C THR A 12 18.25 -29.10 2.97
N HIS A 13 19.32 -28.53 2.43
CA HIS A 13 20.35 -29.34 1.75
C HIS A 13 21.46 -29.79 2.70
N LEU A 14 21.26 -30.97 3.30
CA LEU A 14 22.33 -31.86 3.74
C LEU A 14 23.01 -32.46 2.50
N SER A 15 24.02 -31.77 1.97
CA SER A 15 25.02 -32.40 1.11
C SER A 15 26.38 -31.71 1.30
N LEU A 16 27.39 -32.51 1.62
CA LEU A 16 28.79 -32.09 1.72
C LEU A 16 29.32 -31.83 0.30
N GLY A 17 29.12 -30.62 -0.21
CA GLY A 17 29.65 -30.15 -1.48
C GLY A 17 29.85 -28.64 -1.44
N VAL A 18 31.04 -28.17 -1.86
CA VAL A 18 31.40 -26.74 -1.85
C VAL A 18 30.57 -26.01 -2.91
N CYS A 19 29.58 -25.22 -2.50
CA CYS A 19 28.91 -24.28 -3.39
C CYS A 19 29.88 -23.15 -3.78
N PRO A 20 30.08 -22.85 -5.08
CA PRO A 20 30.82 -21.67 -5.51
C PRO A 20 29.89 -20.46 -5.48
N CYS A 21 29.77 -19.79 -4.33
CA CYS A 21 29.27 -18.41 -4.32
C CYS A 21 30.32 -17.46 -4.93
N PRO A 22 29.92 -16.41 -5.66
CA PRO A 22 30.86 -15.42 -6.20
C PRO A 22 31.63 -14.76 -5.06
N LYS A 23 32.96 -14.90 -5.05
CA LYS A 23 33.83 -14.19 -4.11
C LYS A 23 33.79 -12.70 -4.44
N SER A 24 33.08 -11.91 -3.66
CA SER A 24 33.26 -10.46 -3.69
C SER A 24 34.70 -10.14 -3.28
N LYS A 25 35.42 -9.43 -4.15
CA LYS A 25 36.80 -9.02 -3.89
C LYS A 25 36.78 -7.94 -2.82
N THR A 26 37.05 -8.33 -1.58
CA THR A 26 37.39 -7.39 -0.50
C THR A 26 38.85 -6.97 -0.67
N HIS A 27 39.08 -5.70 -1.00
CA HIS A 27 40.41 -5.11 -0.89
C HIS A 27 40.64 -4.79 0.60
N THR A 28 41.49 -5.56 1.26
CA THR A 28 41.90 -5.31 2.65
C THR A 28 43.22 -4.55 2.67
N TYR A 29 43.20 -3.33 3.19
CA TYR A 29 44.41 -2.68 3.70
C TYR A 29 44.34 -2.68 5.23
N HIS A 30 45.34 -3.30 5.86
CA HIS A 30 45.49 -3.31 7.31
C HIS A 30 46.13 -1.99 7.76
N ILE A 31 45.32 -1.09 8.33
CA ILE A 31 45.80 -0.10 9.29
C ILE A 31 44.82 -0.11 10.46
N GLY A 32 45.35 -0.49 11.64
CA GLY A 32 44.56 -0.60 12.86
C GLY A 32 43.91 0.73 13.23
N ARG A 33 42.58 0.70 13.31
CA ARG A 33 41.69 1.46 14.21
C ARG A 33 40.27 0.97 13.94
N ARG A 34 39.55 0.58 15.00
CA ARG A 34 38.15 0.11 14.93
C ARG A 34 37.30 1.12 14.15
N TRP A 35 36.87 0.73 12.95
CA TRP A 35 35.81 1.41 12.22
C TRP A 35 34.50 0.69 12.53
N TRP A 36 33.52 1.41 13.08
CA TRP A 36 32.13 0.98 12.95
C TRP A 36 31.77 1.19 11.49
N GLY A 37 31.75 0.10 10.71
CA GLY A 37 31.18 0.13 9.38
C GLY A 37 29.70 0.48 9.51
N TYR A 38 29.31 1.67 9.07
CA TYR A 38 27.92 1.94 8.81
C TYR A 38 27.51 1.08 7.62
N SER A 39 26.55 0.18 7.83
CA SER A 39 25.91 -0.54 6.75
C SER A 39 25.02 0.45 6.00
N THR A 40 25.40 0.84 4.79
CA THR A 40 24.51 1.55 3.87
C THR A 40 23.60 0.57 3.12
N ASN A 41 23.23 -0.56 3.73
CA ASN A 41 22.13 -1.37 3.19
C ASN A 41 20.88 -0.50 3.23
N LEU A 42 20.64 0.19 2.11
CA LEU A 42 19.38 0.81 1.78
C LEU A 42 18.36 -0.33 1.77
N MET A 43 17.63 -0.51 2.87
CA MET A 43 16.41 -1.28 2.82
C MET A 43 15.46 -0.49 1.93
N LEU A 44 15.40 -0.85 0.65
CA LEU A 44 14.24 -0.57 -0.16
C LEU A 44 13.10 -1.34 0.51
N TYR A 45 12.38 -0.66 1.39
CA TYR A 45 11.07 -1.14 1.81
C TYR A 45 10.24 -1.27 0.54
N ASP A 46 9.66 -2.45 0.33
CA ASP A 46 8.66 -2.61 -0.72
C ASP A 46 7.59 -1.55 -0.50
N ASP A 47 7.24 -0.85 -1.56
CA ASP A 47 6.21 0.19 -1.51
C ASP A 47 4.92 -0.41 -0.94
N PRO A 48 4.44 0.05 0.24
CA PRO A 48 3.27 -0.54 0.87
C PRO A 48 2.00 -0.21 0.10
N TRP A 49 1.97 0.89 -0.66
CA TRP A 49 0.79 1.38 -1.37
C TRP A 49 0.53 0.58 -2.65
N LYS A 50 -0.17 -0.55 -2.52
CA LYS A 50 -0.42 -1.47 -3.64
C LYS A 50 -1.50 -0.99 -4.60
N ILE A 51 -2.47 -0.21 -4.11
CA ILE A 51 -3.50 0.41 -4.94
C ILE A 51 -3.16 1.89 -5.08
N LYS A 52 -2.71 2.30 -6.26
CA LYS A 52 -2.40 3.71 -6.55
C LYS A 52 -3.32 4.27 -7.61
N LYS A 53 -3.68 5.52 -7.45
CA LYS A 53 -4.53 6.23 -8.40
C LYS A 53 -4.20 7.71 -8.45
N VAL A 54 -4.01 8.21 -9.67
CA VAL A 54 -4.00 9.64 -9.96
C VAL A 54 -5.45 10.09 -10.11
N LEU A 55 -5.88 11.02 -9.27
CA LEU A 55 -7.25 11.53 -9.26
C LEU A 55 -7.58 12.28 -10.54
N GLN A 56 -8.71 11.93 -11.14
CA GLN A 56 -9.32 12.66 -12.25
C GLN A 56 -10.41 13.60 -11.71
N GLU A 57 -10.87 14.54 -12.52
CA GLU A 57 -11.96 15.46 -12.13
C GLU A 57 -13.21 14.71 -11.63
N SER A 58 -13.59 13.61 -12.30
CA SER A 58 -14.73 12.78 -11.89
C SER A 58 -14.59 12.16 -10.50
N ASP A 59 -13.36 11.98 -10.02
CA ASP A 59 -13.09 11.41 -8.69
C ASP A 59 -13.28 12.42 -7.56
N LEU A 60 -13.49 13.71 -7.87
CA LEU A 60 -13.60 14.78 -6.89
C LEU A 60 -15.05 15.16 -6.56
N ASP A 61 -15.97 14.85 -7.47
CA ASP A 61 -17.34 15.34 -7.42
C ASP A 61 -18.32 14.40 -6.68
N ASP A 62 -18.12 13.08 -6.79
CA ASP A 62 -19.07 12.11 -6.26
C ASP A 62 -18.38 10.85 -5.71
N THR A 63 -17.72 10.08 -6.56
CA THR A 63 -17.17 8.76 -6.20
C THR A 63 -15.73 8.59 -6.66
N LEU A 64 -14.96 7.81 -5.92
CA LEU A 64 -13.61 7.41 -6.32
C LEU A 64 -13.67 6.12 -7.14
N LEU A 65 -13.42 6.21 -8.45
CA LEU A 65 -13.39 5.03 -9.31
C LEU A 65 -12.07 4.28 -9.16
N LEU A 66 -12.09 3.03 -8.70
CA LEU A 66 -10.87 2.24 -8.51
C LEU A 66 -10.35 1.66 -9.83
N PRO A 67 -9.02 1.50 -9.99
CA PRO A 67 -8.47 0.70 -11.07
C PRO A 67 -9.01 -0.73 -10.97
N LYS A 68 -9.71 -1.18 -12.02
CA LYS A 68 -10.53 -2.39 -11.97
C LYS A 68 -9.74 -3.63 -11.54
N ASP A 69 -8.62 -3.89 -12.20
CA ASP A 69 -7.79 -5.08 -11.93
C ASP A 69 -7.28 -5.09 -10.48
N LEU A 70 -6.86 -3.93 -9.97
CA LEU A 70 -6.40 -3.79 -8.58
C LEU A 70 -7.54 -3.94 -7.57
N ALA A 71 -8.75 -3.48 -7.90
CA ALA A 71 -9.90 -3.69 -7.04
C ALA A 71 -10.26 -5.18 -6.94
N GLU A 72 -10.28 -5.89 -8.07
CA GLU A 72 -10.54 -7.33 -8.12
C GLU A 72 -9.47 -8.14 -7.38
N GLU A 73 -8.20 -7.75 -7.48
CA GLU A 73 -7.08 -8.45 -6.83
C GLU A 73 -6.93 -8.12 -5.34
N LEU A 74 -7.12 -6.86 -4.94
CA LEU A 74 -6.68 -6.36 -3.63
C LEU A 74 -7.82 -5.85 -2.75
N VAL A 75 -8.98 -5.52 -3.33
CA VAL A 75 -10.14 -5.03 -2.57
C VAL A 75 -11.14 -6.14 -2.34
N LEU A 76 -11.61 -6.81 -3.39
CA LEU A 76 -12.68 -7.80 -3.27
C LEU A 76 -12.33 -8.97 -2.32
N PRO A 77 -11.11 -9.52 -2.30
CA PRO A 77 -10.79 -10.66 -1.44
C PRO A 77 -10.86 -10.36 0.06
N VAL A 78 -10.81 -9.09 0.45
CA VAL A 78 -10.90 -8.67 1.86
C VAL A 78 -12.31 -8.25 2.25
N LEU A 79 -13.23 -8.17 1.28
CA LEU A 79 -14.65 -8.01 1.55
C LEU A 79 -15.20 -9.37 1.96
N GLY A 80 -15.83 -9.46 3.12
CA GLY A 80 -16.38 -10.72 3.63
C GLY A 80 -17.28 -11.42 2.60
N ALA A 81 -17.39 -12.74 2.69
CA ALA A 81 -18.04 -13.61 1.68
C ALA A 81 -19.51 -13.29 1.33
N GLY A 82 -20.16 -12.34 2.03
CA GLY A 82 -21.52 -11.89 1.77
C GLY A 82 -21.64 -10.43 1.36
N ALA A 83 -20.55 -9.77 0.95
CA ALA A 83 -20.60 -8.39 0.49
C ALA A 83 -21.44 -8.28 -0.79
N ASP A 84 -22.56 -7.57 -0.70
CA ASP A 84 -23.39 -7.21 -1.86
C ASP A 84 -22.80 -5.95 -2.49
N LEU A 85 -22.06 -6.12 -3.58
CA LEU A 85 -21.43 -5.01 -4.28
C LEU A 85 -22.40 -4.20 -5.14
N GLU A 86 -23.57 -4.73 -5.45
CA GLU A 86 -24.59 -4.01 -6.22
C GLU A 86 -25.36 -3.06 -5.29
N GLU A 87 -25.73 -3.54 -4.09
CA GLU A 87 -26.37 -2.69 -3.06
C GLU A 87 -25.34 -1.81 -2.30
N GLY A 88 -24.11 -2.28 -2.19
CA GLY A 88 -22.97 -1.61 -1.56
C GLY A 88 -22.54 -2.26 -0.25
N ALA A 89 -21.23 -2.30 -0.01
CA ALA A 89 -20.65 -2.82 1.23
C ALA A 89 -19.86 -1.73 1.98
N LEU A 90 -19.97 -1.72 3.31
CA LEU A 90 -19.22 -0.78 4.15
C LEU A 90 -17.76 -1.20 4.24
N VAL A 91 -16.84 -0.25 4.09
CA VAL A 91 -15.40 -0.45 4.18
C VAL A 91 -14.81 0.60 5.11
N ARG A 92 -14.01 0.15 6.09
CA ARG A 92 -13.26 1.05 6.97
C ARG A 92 -11.98 1.50 6.29
N ILE A 93 -11.68 2.78 6.41
CA ILE A 93 -10.46 3.39 5.88
C ILE A 93 -9.79 4.25 6.96
N CYS A 94 -8.53 3.97 7.24
CA CYS A 94 -7.66 4.80 8.07
C CYS A 94 -6.89 5.77 7.17
N ASP A 95 -7.08 7.07 7.35
CA ASP A 95 -6.19 8.07 6.78
C ASP A 95 -4.90 8.09 7.61
N PHE A 96 -3.87 7.41 7.10
CA PHE A 96 -2.59 7.18 7.78
C PHE A 96 -1.86 8.50 8.07
N ASP A 97 -1.98 9.48 7.17
CA ASP A 97 -1.32 10.78 7.30
C ASP A 97 -1.88 11.61 8.46
N THR A 98 -3.16 11.42 8.80
CA THR A 98 -3.87 12.20 9.83
C THR A 98 -4.31 11.38 11.04
N ASN A 99 -4.10 10.06 11.00
CA ASN A 99 -4.54 9.11 12.00
C ASN A 99 -6.05 9.24 12.30
N SER A 100 -6.88 9.25 11.26
CA SER A 100 -8.34 9.36 11.38
C SER A 100 -9.06 8.23 10.66
N MET A 101 -10.09 7.66 11.30
CA MET A 101 -10.89 6.56 10.76
C MET A 101 -12.15 7.08 10.09
N HIS A 102 -12.45 6.52 8.92
CA HIS A 102 -13.61 6.85 8.09
C HIS A 102 -14.28 5.57 7.58
N VAL A 103 -15.50 5.70 7.10
CA VAL A 103 -16.25 4.60 6.48
C VAL A 103 -16.76 5.05 5.12
N LEU A 104 -16.42 4.27 4.09
CA LEU A 104 -16.94 4.44 2.73
C LEU A 104 -17.83 3.26 2.36
N ILE A 105 -18.57 3.42 1.27
CA ILE A 105 -19.30 2.34 0.62
C ILE A 105 -18.54 1.94 -0.64
N ILE A 106 -18.19 0.65 -0.76
CA ILE A 106 -17.71 0.07 -2.03
C ILE A 106 -18.92 -0.45 -2.82
N LYS A 107 -19.01 -0.06 -4.09
CA LYS A 107 -20.04 -0.51 -5.04
C LYS A 107 -19.43 -0.92 -6.37
N ARG A 108 -20.06 -1.89 -7.03
CA ARG A 108 -19.85 -2.21 -8.44
C ARG A 108 -20.82 -1.37 -9.28
N LEU A 109 -20.29 -0.62 -10.22
CA LEU A 109 -21.08 0.24 -11.10
C LEU A 109 -21.63 -0.59 -12.26
N VAL A 110 -22.96 -0.73 -12.34
CA VAL A 110 -23.64 -1.55 -13.37
C VAL A 110 -23.27 -1.14 -14.80
N SER A 111 -23.10 0.17 -15.05
CA SER A 111 -22.86 0.72 -16.38
C SER A 111 -21.50 0.34 -16.98
N SER A 112 -20.46 0.16 -16.15
CA SER A 112 -19.08 -0.06 -16.58
C SER A 112 -18.45 -1.35 -16.02
N GLY A 113 -19.04 -1.93 -14.98
CA GLY A 113 -18.48 -3.05 -14.23
C GLY A 113 -17.24 -2.69 -13.42
N HIS A 114 -16.94 -1.41 -13.24
CA HIS A 114 -15.89 -0.92 -12.36
C HIS A 114 -16.37 -0.86 -10.90
N TYR A 115 -15.43 -0.67 -9.97
CA TYR A 115 -15.72 -0.52 -8.56
C TYR A 115 -15.44 0.90 -8.12
N ALA A 116 -16.25 1.43 -7.22
CA ALA A 116 -16.08 2.78 -6.70
C ALA A 116 -16.27 2.83 -5.19
N PHE A 117 -15.46 3.66 -4.52
CA PHE A 117 -15.77 4.11 -3.17
C PHE A 117 -16.65 5.37 -3.26
N SER A 118 -17.78 5.36 -2.56
CA SER A 118 -18.78 6.42 -2.57
C SER A 118 -19.17 6.88 -1.16
N ASP A 119 -20.26 7.64 -1.06
CA ASP A 119 -20.82 8.17 0.18
C ASP A 119 -19.92 9.26 0.79
N ASN A 120 -19.20 8.96 1.87
CA ASN A 120 -18.39 9.97 2.55
C ASN A 120 -17.07 10.34 1.84
N TRP A 121 -16.78 9.78 0.66
CA TRP A 121 -15.54 10.04 -0.08
C TRP A 121 -15.27 11.54 -0.26
N VAL A 122 -16.25 12.28 -0.75
CA VAL A 122 -16.09 13.72 -1.02
C VAL A 122 -15.88 14.51 0.26
N GLN A 123 -16.66 14.23 1.31
CA GLN A 123 -16.59 14.98 2.54
C GLN A 123 -15.30 14.66 3.33
N ASP A 124 -15.05 13.37 3.54
CA ASP A 124 -14.02 12.90 4.48
C ASP A 124 -12.64 12.82 3.83
N PHE A 125 -12.54 12.78 2.51
CA PHE A 125 -11.25 12.73 1.83
C PHE A 125 -11.06 13.94 0.93
N VAL A 126 -11.92 14.17 -0.07
CA VAL A 126 -11.70 15.25 -1.05
C VAL A 126 -11.66 16.62 -0.38
N ARG A 127 -12.73 17.00 0.33
CA ARG A 127 -12.84 18.31 0.99
C ARG A 127 -11.90 18.43 2.19
N ARG A 128 -11.91 17.44 3.09
CA ARG A 128 -11.08 17.46 4.31
C ARG A 128 -9.58 17.49 4.00
N ARG A 129 -9.12 16.72 3.01
CA ARG A 129 -7.69 16.65 2.62
C ARG A 129 -7.32 17.63 1.50
N GLY A 130 -8.29 18.40 1.00
CA GLY A 130 -8.10 19.34 -0.10
C GLY A 130 -7.52 18.66 -1.34
N LEU A 131 -8.04 17.47 -1.68
CA LEU A 131 -7.58 16.70 -2.85
C LEU A 131 -7.93 17.46 -4.14
N LYS A 132 -7.04 17.32 -5.13
CA LYS A 132 -7.19 17.96 -6.44
C LYS A 132 -6.95 16.95 -7.54
N GLU A 133 -7.45 17.27 -8.73
CA GLU A 133 -7.12 16.54 -9.94
C GLU A 133 -5.60 16.50 -10.11
N GLY A 134 -5.05 15.33 -10.39
CA GLY A 134 -3.62 15.09 -10.51
C GLY A 134 -2.90 14.75 -9.20
N ASP A 135 -3.54 14.87 -8.03
CA ASP A 135 -3.00 14.26 -6.81
C ASP A 135 -2.97 12.73 -6.97
N GLU A 136 -1.90 12.09 -6.50
CA GLU A 136 -1.80 10.63 -6.43
C GLU A 136 -2.11 10.16 -5.00
N ILE A 137 -3.05 9.22 -4.89
CA ILE A 137 -3.41 8.59 -3.63
C ILE A 137 -3.03 7.12 -3.63
N GLY A 138 -2.80 6.60 -2.43
CA GLY A 138 -2.43 5.20 -2.19
C GLY A 138 -3.38 4.57 -1.20
N PHE A 139 -3.71 3.29 -1.43
CA PHE A 139 -4.32 2.42 -0.45
C PHE A 139 -3.53 1.12 -0.29
N HIS A 140 -3.60 0.55 0.91
CA HIS A 140 -3.25 -0.84 1.15
C HIS A 140 -4.14 -1.43 2.23
N TRP A 141 -4.33 -2.75 2.21
CA TRP A 141 -5.06 -3.43 3.27
C TRP A 141 -4.14 -3.64 4.47
N ASP A 142 -4.61 -3.29 5.67
CA ASP A 142 -4.00 -3.72 6.93
C ASP A 142 -4.75 -4.96 7.45
N PRO A 143 -4.16 -6.17 7.36
CA PRO A 143 -4.80 -7.40 7.82
C PRO A 143 -4.89 -7.52 9.34
N TYR A 144 -4.15 -6.71 10.11
CA TYR A 144 -4.18 -6.76 11.57
C TYR A 144 -5.32 -5.92 12.14
N ASN A 145 -5.58 -4.76 11.54
CA ASN A 145 -6.64 -3.86 11.98
C ASN A 145 -7.90 -3.92 11.08
N GLU A 146 -7.86 -4.75 10.03
CA GLU A 146 -8.96 -5.01 9.11
C GLU A 146 -9.55 -3.72 8.53
N HIS A 147 -8.70 -2.86 7.98
CA HIS A 147 -9.12 -1.67 7.24
C HIS A 147 -8.14 -1.36 6.12
N PHE A 148 -8.55 -0.51 5.18
CA PHE A 148 -7.60 0.08 4.25
C PHE A 148 -6.89 1.26 4.87
N ASP A 149 -5.58 1.30 4.81
CA ASP A 149 -4.83 2.53 5.02
C ASP A 149 -4.90 3.38 3.74
N PHE A 150 -4.96 4.69 3.91
CA PHE A 150 -4.98 5.71 2.87
C PHE A 150 -3.90 6.75 3.12
N SER A 151 -3.22 7.17 2.06
CA SER A 151 -2.29 8.30 2.09
C SER A 151 -2.32 9.08 0.78
N VAL A 152 -1.99 10.37 0.84
CA VAL A 152 -1.72 11.18 -0.36
C VAL A 152 -0.24 11.09 -0.68
N LEU A 153 0.09 10.33 -1.73
CA LEU A 153 1.46 10.00 -2.11
C LEU A 153 2.16 11.14 -2.84
N PHE A 154 1.42 11.81 -3.72
CA PHE A 154 1.91 12.94 -4.50
C PHE A 154 0.85 14.03 -4.58
N ARG A 155 1.30 15.27 -4.41
CA ARG A 155 0.46 16.46 -4.59
C ARG A 155 0.82 17.13 -5.89
N THR A 156 -0.17 17.35 -6.75
CA THR A 156 0.06 18.16 -7.94
C THR A 156 0.35 19.60 -7.50
N ILE A 157 1.43 20.18 -8.03
CA ILE A 157 1.74 21.59 -7.85
C ILE A 157 1.05 22.32 -9.00
N ARG A 158 0.04 23.12 -8.68
CA ARG A 158 -0.46 24.09 -9.65
C ARG A 158 0.64 25.14 -9.87
N MET A 159 1.26 25.12 -11.05
CA MET A 159 1.96 26.28 -11.58
C MET A 159 0.94 27.35 -12.00
#